data_AF-A0A2D7IJF8-F1
#
_entry.id   AF-A0A2D7IJF8-F1
#
_cell.length_a   1.000
_cell.length_b   1.000
_cell.length_c   1.000
_cell.angle_alpha   90.00
_cell.angle_beta   90.00
_cell.angle_gamma   90.00
#
_symmetry.space_group_name_H-M   'P 1'
#
loop_
_entity.id
_entity.type
_entity.pdbx_description
1 polymer ?
#
loop_
_entity_poly.entity_id
_entity_poly.type
_entity_poly.pdbx_seq_one_letter_code
_entity_poly.pdbx_strand_id
1 'polypeptide(L)'
;MDSLYCYTKIENLGKKMEVRHVWYYENQIMTQVRYNVKKSNVYRSWTKKTISSFQIGNWRVEVQDRNGTIIGTKKFKIKKPS
;
A
#
# COMPACT_ATOMS: atom_id res chain seq x y z
N MET A 1 -19.63 -2.92 2.85
CA MET A 1 -18.34 -2.94 2.15
C MET A 1 -17.33 -2.27 3.05
N ASP A 2 -16.21 -2.94 3.31
CA ASP A 2 -15.20 -2.41 4.24
C ASP A 2 -14.05 -1.76 3.48
N SER A 3 -13.21 -1.02 4.19
CA SER A 3 -12.13 -0.25 3.61
C SER A 3 -10.82 -0.47 4.35
N LEU A 4 -9.77 -0.79 3.60
CA LEU A 4 -8.41 -0.83 4.06
C LEU A 4 -7.72 0.50 3.72
N TYR A 5 -6.86 0.97 4.62
CA TYR A 5 -6.05 2.16 4.42
C TYR A 5 -4.59 1.80 4.63
N CYS A 6 -3.73 2.20 3.69
CA CYS A 6 -2.28 2.15 3.86
C CYS A 6 -1.80 3.58 4.00
N TYR A 7 -1.40 3.96 5.21
CA TYR A 7 -0.72 5.21 5.50
C TYR A 7 0.79 5.01 5.38
N THR A 8 1.47 5.94 4.73
CA THR A 8 2.91 5.95 4.55
C THR A 8 3.51 7.28 4.93
N LYS A 9 4.62 7.22 5.66
CA LYS A 9 5.51 8.34 5.96
C LYS A 9 6.85 8.05 5.28
N ILE A 10 7.24 8.88 4.33
CA ILE A 10 8.43 8.70 3.49
C ILE A 10 9.32 9.93 3.63
N GLU A 11 10.61 9.70 3.87
CA GLU A 11 11.63 10.72 3.69
C GLU A 11 12.13 10.66 2.24
N ASN A 12 12.10 11.80 1.54
CA ASN A 12 12.67 11.94 0.21
C ASN A 12 13.52 13.21 0.14
N LEU A 13 14.82 13.08 0.31
CA LEU A 13 15.77 14.19 0.22
C LEU A 13 16.16 14.53 -1.24
N GLY A 14 15.78 13.66 -2.19
CA GLY A 14 16.15 13.75 -3.60
C GLY A 14 15.13 14.46 -4.48
N LYS A 15 15.17 14.16 -5.77
CA LYS A 15 14.19 14.64 -6.76
C LYS A 15 12.82 13.96 -6.53
N LYS A 16 11.79 14.49 -7.19
CA LYS A 16 10.47 13.85 -7.27
C LYS A 16 10.62 12.40 -7.74
N MET A 17 10.02 11.46 -7.01
CA MET A 17 10.02 10.04 -7.35
C MET A 17 8.60 9.47 -7.40
N GLU A 18 8.40 8.45 -8.23
CA GLU A 18 7.17 7.67 -8.26
C GLU A 18 7.27 6.54 -7.22
N VAL A 19 6.19 6.38 -6.46
CA VAL A 19 5.98 5.31 -5.50
C VAL A 19 4.64 4.66 -5.80
N ARG A 20 4.50 3.36 -5.53
CA ARG A 20 3.23 2.65 -5.64
C ARG A 20 2.91 1.83 -4.40
N HIS A 21 1.64 1.81 -4.02
CA HIS A 21 1.10 0.80 -3.11
C HIS A 21 0.55 -0.36 -3.92
N VAL A 22 1.11 -1.55 -3.73
CA VAL A 22 0.67 -2.79 -4.37
C VAL A 22 -0.05 -3.63 -3.33
N TRP A 23 -1.35 -3.84 -3.54
CA TRP A 23 -2.19 -4.63 -2.65
C TRP A 23 -2.29 -6.06 -3.15
N TYR A 24 -2.05 -7.01 -2.25
CA TYR A 24 -2.15 -8.43 -2.49
C TYR A 24 -3.21 -9.06 -1.58
N TYR A 25 -3.97 -9.99 -2.14
CA TYR A 25 -4.86 -10.89 -1.44
C TYR A 25 -4.50 -12.32 -1.83
N GLU A 26 -4.22 -13.18 -0.84
CA GLU A 26 -3.77 -14.57 -1.07
C GLU A 26 -2.65 -14.66 -2.13
N ASN A 27 -1.63 -13.81 -1.99
CA ASN A 27 -0.49 -13.66 -2.89
C ASN A 27 -0.80 -13.20 -4.33
N GLN A 28 -2.06 -12.90 -4.66
CA GLN A 28 -2.45 -12.31 -5.94
C GLN A 28 -2.53 -10.80 -5.87
N ILE A 29 -2.02 -10.10 -6.89
CA ILE A 29 -2.12 -8.64 -6.98
C ILE A 29 -3.57 -8.25 -7.25
N MET A 30 -4.14 -7.43 -6.37
CA MET A 30 -5.51 -6.94 -6.50
C MET A 30 -5.56 -5.55 -7.12
N THR A 31 -4.65 -4.66 -6.73
CA THR A 31 -4.57 -3.31 -7.28
C THR A 31 -3.21 -2.68 -7.03
N GLN A 32 -2.88 -1.67 -7.84
CA GLN A 32 -1.69 -0.84 -7.69
C GLN A 32 -2.11 0.63 -7.76
N VAL A 33 -1.72 1.42 -6.75
CA VAL A 33 -1.99 2.85 -6.71
C VAL A 33 -0.66 3.58 -6.79
N ARG A 34 -0.41 4.26 -7.91
CA ARG A 34 0.80 5.06 -8.14
C ARG A 34 0.58 6.49 -7.65
N TYR A 35 1.60 7.07 -7.06
CA TYR A 35 1.61 8.47 -6.65
C TYR A 35 3.04 9.01 -6.64
N ASN A 36 3.16 10.34 -6.69
CA ASN A 36 4.45 11.00 -6.70
C ASN A 36 4.80 11.51 -5.30
N VAL A 37 6.02 11.23 -4.85
CA VAL A 37 6.60 11.77 -3.62
C VAL A 37 7.54 12.91 -4.02
N LYS A 38 7.20 14.13 -3.62
CA LYS A 38 8.05 15.31 -3.80
C LYS A 38 9.22 15.29 -2.80
N LYS A 39 10.22 16.13 -3.03
CA LYS A 39 11.29 16.35 -2.04
C LYS A 39 10.66 16.82 -0.72
N SER A 40 10.89 16.08 0.36
CA SER A 40 10.39 16.39 1.71
C SER A 40 11.09 15.50 2.73
N ASN A 41 11.47 16.07 3.88
CA ASN A 41 11.97 15.29 5.01
C ASN A 41 10.87 14.39 5.59
N VAL A 42 9.60 14.79 5.45
CA VAL A 42 8.45 14.03 5.94
C VAL A 42 7.28 14.15 4.96
N TYR A 43 7.28 13.33 3.93
CA TYR A 43 6.13 13.16 3.04
C TYR A 43 5.13 12.20 3.67
N ARG A 44 3.83 12.55 3.63
CA ARG A 44 2.74 11.70 4.13
C ARG A 44 1.76 11.45 3.01
N SER A 45 1.38 10.19 2.84
CA SER A 45 0.36 9.76 1.89
C SER A 45 -0.48 8.65 2.47
N TRP A 46 -1.64 8.43 1.88
CA TRP A 46 -2.45 7.27 2.16
C TRP A 46 -3.17 6.81 0.90
N THR A 47 -3.48 5.52 0.84
CA THR A 47 -4.33 4.95 -0.22
C THR A 47 -5.42 4.09 0.41
N LYS A 48 -6.62 4.14 -0.16
CA LYS A 48 -7.77 3.33 0.24
C LYS A 48 -7.95 2.15 -0.72
N LYS A 49 -8.31 0.98 -0.16
CA LYS A 49 -8.79 -0.19 -0.92
C LYS A 49 -10.12 -0.65 -0.32
N THR A 50 -11.20 -0.57 -1.08
CA THR A 50 -12.49 -1.17 -0.71
C THR A 50 -12.41 -2.69 -0.88
N ILE A 51 -12.95 -3.44 0.08
CA ILE A 51 -12.99 -4.91 0.07
C ILE A 51 -14.42 -5.44 0.18
N SER A 52 -14.65 -6.62 -0.39
CA SER A 52 -15.91 -7.35 -0.27
C SER A 52 -15.93 -8.25 0.98
N SER A 53 -17.11 -8.72 1.37
CA SER A 53 -17.28 -9.66 2.50
C SER A 53 -16.60 -11.02 2.29
N PHE A 54 -16.29 -11.40 1.05
CA PHE A 54 -15.62 -12.67 0.72
C PHE A 54 -14.09 -12.56 0.75
N GLN A 55 -13.56 -11.35 0.89
CA GLN A 55 -12.12 -11.06 0.87
C GLN A 55 -11.47 -11.25 2.25
N ILE A 56 -11.80 -12.37 2.88
CA ILE A 56 -11.34 -12.77 4.22
C ILE A 56 -10.13 -13.69 4.05
N GLY A 57 -8.99 -13.28 4.58
CA GLY A 57 -7.76 -14.05 4.40
C GLY A 57 -6.51 -13.21 4.55
N ASN A 58 -5.43 -13.69 3.95
CA ASN A 58 -4.12 -13.06 4.00
C ASN A 58 -4.07 -11.87 3.06
N TRP A 59 -3.66 -10.73 3.60
CA TRP A 59 -3.45 -9.50 2.88
C TRP A 59 -2.03 -9.01 3.07
N ARG A 60 -1.52 -8.37 2.02
CA ARG A 60 -0.25 -7.65 2.07
C ARG A 60 -0.36 -6.37 1.27
N VAL A 61 0.21 -5.29 1.78
CA VAL A 61 0.50 -4.10 0.99
C VAL A 61 2.02 -3.91 0.93
N GLU A 62 2.53 -3.71 -0.27
CA GLU A 62 3.92 -3.35 -0.52
C GLU A 62 3.99 -1.90 -1.01
N VAL A 63 4.92 -1.15 -0.46
CA VAL A 63 5.30 0.17 -0.93
C VAL A 63 6.52 -0.04 -1.82
N GLN A 64 6.40 0.26 -3.10
CA GLN A 64 7.48 0.03 -4.07
C GLN A 64 7.87 1.33 -4.78
N ASP A 65 9.13 1.44 -5.16
CA ASP A 65 9.59 2.49 -6.07
C ASP A 65 9.20 2.19 -7.54
N ARG A 66 9.61 3.08 -8.46
CA ARG A 66 9.39 2.94 -9.90
C ARG A 66 10.02 1.68 -10.53
N ASN A 67 11.09 1.14 -9.95
CA ASN A 67 11.80 -0.05 -10.43
C ASN A 67 11.19 -1.34 -9.85
N GLY A 68 10.22 -1.22 -8.94
CA GLY A 68 9.65 -2.35 -8.21
C GLY A 68 10.44 -2.73 -6.96
N THR A 69 11.45 -1.95 -6.56
CA THR A 69 12.16 -2.14 -5.30
C THR A 69 11.18 -1.95 -4.14
N ILE A 70 11.12 -2.92 -3.23
CA ILE A 70 10.25 -2.83 -2.05
C ILE A 70 10.89 -1.91 -1.01
N ILE A 71 10.25 -0.77 -0.75
CA ILE A 71 10.63 0.19 0.30
C ILE A 71 10.06 -0.25 1.66
N GLY A 72 8.89 -0.88 1.65
CA GLY A 72 8.24 -1.35 2.87
C GLY A 72 7.13 -2.36 2.59
N THR A 73 6.82 -3.19 3.57
CA THR A 73 5.77 -4.21 3.48
C THR A 73 4.98 -4.30 4.77
N LYS A 74 3.66 -4.42 4.66
CA LYS A 74 2.79 -4.78 5.79
C LYS A 74 1.95 -5.99 5.41
N LYS A 75 2.03 -7.04 6.22
CA LYS A 75 1.20 -8.25 6.14
C LYS A 75 0.16 -8.23 7.27
N PHE A 76 -1.05 -8.67 6.99
CA PHE A 76 -2.14 -8.79 7.97
C PHE A 76 -3.17 -9.81 7.50
N LYS A 77 -4.07 -10.22 8.39
CA LYS A 77 -5.14 -11.18 8.08
C LYS A 77 -6.47 -10.59 8.47
N ILE A 78 -7.43 -10.62 7.55
CA ILE A 78 -8.82 -10.26 7.82
C ILE A 78 -9.53 -11.53 8.28
N LYS A 79 -10.33 -11.42 9.35
CA LYS A 79 -11.16 -12.50 9.90
C LYS A 79 -12.62 -12.10 9.84
N LYS A 80 -13.53 -13.08 9.84
CA LYS A 80 -14.95 -12.81 10.06
C LYS A 80 -15.14 -12.18 11.45
N PRO A 81 -16.12 -11.28 11.61
CA PRO A 81 -16.59 -10.89 12.93
C PRO A 81 -16.98 -12.15 13.71
N SER A 82 -16.62 -12.20 14.99
CA SER A 82 -17.01 -13.27 15.91
C SER A 82 -18.41 -13.02 16.44
#